data_AF-A0A1H0P7V8-F1
#
_entry.id   AF-A0A1H0P7V8-F1
#
_cell.length_a   1.000
_cell.length_b   1.000
_cell.length_c   1.000
_cell.angle_alpha   90.00
_cell.angle_beta   90.00
_cell.angle_gamma   90.00
#
_symmetry.space_group_name_H-M   'P 1'
#
loop_
_entity.id
_entity.type
_entity.pdbx_description
1 polymer ?
#
loop_
_entity_poly.entity_id
_entity_poly.type
_entity_poly.pdbx_seq_one_letter_code
_entity_poly.pdbx_strand_id
1 'polypeptide(L)'
;MTVTVGDTGIAPSAGHPAPLPPVPDGAIMVTVHIQRFNPEVDDAPHKESYRIPALPTDRILNLLHYIKWYIDGSLTFRRSCAHGICGSDAMRINGRNRLGCKVLVKDIVTDKKTEITVEPIKGLPLEKDLIVDMEPFFEAFRAVKPYMITHGNEPSREWIQSQADRDRFDDTTKCILCACCTTSCPVYWSEDAYVGPAAIVNAHRFIFDSRDQASQERLEILSDAEGVWRCRTTFNCTDACPRGIEVTKAIQEVKRALMFRRI
;
A
#
# COMPACT_ATOMS: atom_id res chain seq x y z
N MET A 1 17.58 5.10 35.11
CA MET A 1 16.53 5.96 35.70
C MET A 1 15.24 5.59 34.99
N THR A 2 14.36 4.87 35.67
CA THR A 2 13.07 4.43 35.13
C THR A 2 12.16 5.64 34.98
N VAL A 3 11.96 6.12 33.76
CA VAL A 3 11.00 7.18 33.47
C VAL A 3 9.62 6.60 33.70
N THR A 4 8.90 7.12 34.70
CA THR A 4 7.54 6.68 34.99
C THR A 4 6.58 7.32 33.99
N VAL A 5 5.46 6.63 33.72
CA VAL A 5 4.39 7.06 32.81
C VAL A 5 3.91 8.50 33.13
N GLY A 6 3.97 8.93 34.40
CA GLY A 6 3.57 10.28 34.81
C GLY A 6 4.42 11.42 34.23
N ASP A 7 5.69 11.17 33.90
CA ASP A 7 6.60 12.19 33.33
C ASP A 7 6.45 12.38 31.82
N THR A 8 5.64 11.54 31.16
CA THR A 8 5.49 11.53 29.70
C THR A 8 4.42 12.50 29.17
N GLY A 9 3.53 12.98 30.05
CA GLY A 9 2.37 13.81 29.68
C GLY A 9 1.26 13.01 28.96
N ILE A 10 1.30 11.68 29.02
CA ILE A 10 0.31 10.80 28.39
C ILE A 10 -0.85 10.59 29.36
N ALA A 11 -1.98 11.27 29.12
CA ALA A 11 -3.23 10.92 29.77
C ALA A 11 -3.92 9.81 28.95
N PRO A 12 -4.27 8.66 29.56
CA PRO A 12 -5.14 7.70 28.88
C PRO A 12 -6.48 8.36 28.55
N SER A 13 -7.09 7.98 27.43
CA SER A 13 -8.44 8.43 27.11
C SER A 13 -9.43 8.02 28.21
N ALA A 14 -10.46 8.82 28.43
CA ALA A 14 -11.50 8.54 29.41
C ALA A 14 -12.17 7.19 29.09
N GLY A 15 -11.84 6.14 29.84
CA GLY A 15 -12.41 4.80 29.68
C GLY A 15 -11.43 3.63 29.58
N HIS A 16 -10.10 3.84 29.57
CA HIS A 16 -9.15 2.72 29.56
C HIS A 16 -8.75 2.26 30.98
N PRO A 17 -9.06 1.00 31.38
CA PRO A 17 -8.85 0.54 32.75
C PRO A 17 -7.45 -0.02 33.05
N ALA A 18 -6.54 -0.09 32.06
CA ALA A 18 -5.23 -0.69 32.22
C ALA A 18 -4.11 0.37 32.38
N PRO A 19 -3.17 0.20 33.32
CA PRO A 19 -1.99 1.05 33.41
C PRO A 19 -1.14 0.93 32.14
N LEU A 20 -0.56 2.06 31.70
CA LEU A 20 0.35 2.06 30.55
C LEU A 20 1.57 1.16 30.83
N PRO A 21 2.07 0.43 29.83
CA PRO A 21 3.24 -0.42 29.99
C PRO A 21 4.48 0.41 30.35
N PRO A 22 5.45 -0.17 31.07
CA PRO A 22 6.68 0.53 31.40
C PRO A 22 7.44 0.95 30.14
N VAL A 23 8.09 2.11 30.19
CA VAL A 23 8.93 2.60 29.09
C VAL A 23 10.19 1.73 29.01
N PRO A 24 10.46 1.05 27.88
CA PRO A 24 11.64 0.20 27.76
C PRO A 24 12.93 1.03 27.70
N ASP A 25 14.02 0.45 28.19
CA ASP A 25 15.34 1.08 28.14
C ASP A 25 15.75 1.36 26.68
N GLY A 26 16.28 2.56 26.43
CA GLY A 26 16.66 3.01 25.09
C GLY A 26 15.51 3.52 24.22
N ALA A 27 14.29 3.59 24.74
CA ALA A 27 13.18 4.25 24.05
C ALA A 27 13.36 5.77 24.00
N ILE A 28 12.93 6.35 22.88
CA ILE A 28 12.77 7.79 22.72
C ILE A 28 11.28 8.13 22.67
N MET A 29 10.93 9.34 23.12
CA MET A 29 9.55 9.83 22.98
C MET A 29 9.35 10.39 21.58
N VAL A 30 8.37 9.85 20.86
CA VAL A 30 7.95 10.33 19.55
C VAL A 30 6.52 10.84 19.61
N THR A 31 6.20 11.82 18.78
CA THR A 31 4.83 12.30 18.62
C THR A 31 4.28 11.74 17.31
N VAL A 32 3.26 10.89 17.40
CA VAL A 32 2.56 10.33 16.26
C VAL A 32 1.28 11.11 16.04
N HIS A 33 1.23 11.81 14.91
CA HIS A 33 0.04 12.46 14.41
C HIS A 33 -0.75 11.51 13.52
N ILE A 34 -2.02 11.30 13.83
CA ILE A 34 -2.89 10.40 13.07
C ILE A 34 -4.06 11.21 12.54
N GLN A 35 -4.36 11.05 11.24
CA GLN A 35 -5.64 11.49 10.68
C GLN A 35 -6.74 10.54 11.18
N ARG A 36 -7.62 11.05 12.03
CA ARG A 36 -8.76 10.35 12.62
C ARG A 36 -10.03 10.70 11.87
N PHE A 37 -10.96 9.76 11.85
CA PHE A 37 -12.29 9.97 11.29
C PHE A 37 -13.22 8.85 11.74
N ASN A 38 -14.34 9.19 12.34
CA ASN A 38 -15.43 8.29 12.66
C ASN A 38 -16.72 8.77 11.97
N PRO A 39 -17.24 8.05 10.96
CA PRO A 39 -18.39 8.50 10.17
C PRO A 39 -19.69 8.62 10.98
N GLU A 40 -19.75 8.04 12.18
CA GLU A 40 -20.90 8.14 13.09
C GLU A 40 -20.90 9.41 13.94
N VAL A 41 -19.77 10.13 14.03
CA VAL A 41 -19.57 11.23 14.99
C VAL A 41 -18.94 12.47 14.36
N ASP A 42 -17.98 12.30 13.46
CA ASP A 42 -17.18 13.39 12.92
C ASP A 42 -17.77 13.91 11.60
N ASP A 43 -17.91 15.24 11.48
CA ASP A 43 -18.32 15.88 10.22
C ASP A 43 -17.20 15.85 9.15
N ALA A 44 -15.93 15.79 9.58
CA ALA A 44 -14.77 15.78 8.70
C ALA A 44 -13.54 15.15 9.39
N PRO A 45 -12.58 14.60 8.62
CA PRO A 45 -11.35 14.07 9.19
C PRO A 45 -10.54 15.14 9.93
N HIS A 46 -10.01 14.80 11.10
CA HIS A 46 -9.21 15.68 11.94
C HIS A 46 -7.89 15.02 12.35
N LYS A 47 -6.98 15.82 12.90
CA LYS A 47 -5.65 15.36 13.33
C LYS A 47 -5.65 15.17 14.85
N GLU A 48 -5.30 13.98 15.31
CA GLU A 48 -4.99 13.72 16.72
C GLU A 48 -3.51 13.40 16.90
N SER A 49 -2.98 13.65 18.09
CA SER A 49 -1.54 13.52 18.37
C SER A 49 -1.31 12.71 19.63
N TYR A 50 -0.45 11.69 19.53
CA TYR A 50 -0.09 10.81 20.63
C TYR A 50 1.40 10.86 20.86
N ARG A 51 1.82 11.25 22.06
CA ARG A 51 3.22 11.18 22.47
C ARG A 51 3.45 9.80 23.08
N ILE A 52 4.33 8.98 22.53
CA ILE A 52 4.53 7.59 22.97
C ILE A 52 6.01 7.20 22.97
N PRO A 53 6.43 6.23 23.82
CA PRO A 53 7.77 5.67 23.73
C PRO A 53 7.92 4.82 22.46
N ALA A 54 9.08 4.89 21.83
CA ALA A 54 9.42 4.10 20.66
C ALA A 54 10.89 3.65 20.70
N LEU A 55 11.13 2.39 20.37
CA LEU A 55 12.48 1.88 20.13
C LEU A 55 12.89 2.10 18.67
N PRO A 56 14.19 2.27 18.39
CA PRO A 56 14.70 2.39 17.01
C PRO A 56 14.28 1.22 16.09
N THR A 57 14.10 0.03 16.67
CA THR A 57 13.70 -1.21 15.97
C THR A 57 12.20 -1.37 15.80
N ASP A 58 11.39 -0.52 16.45
CA ASP A 58 9.94 -0.55 16.27
C ASP A 58 9.56 -0.14 14.85
N ARG A 59 8.42 -0.66 14.40
CA ARG A 59 7.79 -0.27 13.14
C ARG A 59 6.62 0.66 13.43
N ILE A 60 6.15 1.38 12.41
CA ILE A 60 4.91 2.18 12.55
C ILE A 60 3.74 1.32 13.04
N LEU A 61 3.65 0.06 12.60
CA LEU A 61 2.64 -0.88 13.11
C LEU A 61 2.73 -1.09 14.64
N ASN A 62 3.93 -1.15 15.23
CA ASN A 62 4.11 -1.25 16.69
C ASN A 62 3.55 -0.02 17.40
N LEU A 63 3.83 1.17 16.86
CA LEU A 63 3.34 2.44 17.41
C LEU A 63 1.81 2.51 17.37
N LEU A 64 1.20 2.11 16.25
CA LEU A 64 -0.26 2.07 16.10
C LEU A 64 -0.91 1.04 17.05
N HIS A 65 -0.28 -0.12 17.28
CA HIS A 65 -0.73 -1.06 18.30
C HIS A 65 -0.64 -0.48 19.70
N TYR A 66 0.46 0.20 20.04
CA TYR A 66 0.62 0.84 21.35
C TYR A 66 -0.51 1.83 21.61
N ILE A 67 -0.78 2.72 20.65
CA ILE A 67 -1.87 3.70 20.75
C ILE A 67 -3.20 2.97 20.90
N LYS A 68 -3.50 2.01 20.03
CA LYS A 68 -4.77 1.29 20.05
C LYS A 68 -5.02 0.51 21.35
N TRP A 69 -4.00 -0.13 21.90
CA TRP A 69 -4.17 -1.05 23.02
C TRP A 69 -4.15 -0.36 24.37
N TYR A 70 -3.45 0.77 24.48
CA TYR A 70 -3.16 1.39 25.77
C TYR A 70 -3.67 2.82 25.90
N ILE A 71 -3.93 3.52 24.79
CA ILE A 71 -4.30 4.94 24.82
C ILE A 71 -5.72 5.14 24.30
N ASP A 72 -6.01 4.67 23.09
CA ASP A 72 -7.29 4.86 22.42
C ASP A 72 -7.71 3.62 21.60
N GLY A 73 -8.60 2.82 22.20
CA GLY A 73 -9.19 1.63 21.57
C GLY A 73 -10.02 1.89 20.31
N SER A 74 -10.47 3.12 20.07
CA SER A 74 -11.29 3.48 18.90
C SER A 74 -10.48 3.55 17.60
N LEU A 75 -9.15 3.75 17.70
CA LEU A 75 -8.26 3.82 16.54
C LEU A 75 -8.35 2.55 15.68
N THR A 76 -8.65 2.71 14.40
CA THR A 76 -8.89 1.59 13.49
C THR A 76 -7.96 1.61 12.27
N PHE A 77 -7.34 0.47 11.97
CA PHE A 77 -6.47 0.28 10.81
C PHE A 77 -6.39 -1.20 10.40
N ARG A 78 -6.08 -1.47 9.13
CA ARG A 78 -5.88 -2.84 8.62
C ARG A 78 -4.45 -3.31 8.88
N ARG A 79 -4.32 -4.58 9.25
CA ARG A 79 -3.03 -5.30 9.46
C ARG A 79 -3.26 -6.80 9.47
N SER A 80 -2.23 -7.56 9.09
CA SER A 80 -2.23 -9.02 9.21
C SER A 80 -0.81 -9.59 9.43
N CYS A 81 0.01 -9.72 8.38
CA CYS A 81 1.28 -10.47 8.45
C CYS A 81 2.40 -9.86 9.29
N ALA A 82 2.39 -8.54 9.51
CA ALA A 82 3.44 -7.78 10.21
C ALA A 82 4.88 -7.84 9.64
N HIS A 83 5.11 -8.48 8.48
CA HIS A 83 6.44 -8.59 7.86
C HIS A 83 6.46 -8.23 6.36
N GLY A 84 5.47 -7.46 5.89
CA GLY A 84 5.50 -6.81 4.58
C GLY A 84 5.14 -7.69 3.37
N ILE A 85 4.34 -8.75 3.55
CA ILE A 85 3.93 -9.64 2.46
C ILE A 85 2.45 -9.51 2.05
N CYS A 86 1.53 -9.29 2.98
CA CYS A 86 0.10 -9.32 2.68
C CYS A 86 -0.46 -8.03 2.05
N GLY A 87 0.24 -6.90 2.20
CA GLY A 87 -0.17 -5.60 1.64
C GLY A 87 -1.29 -4.85 2.38
N SER A 88 -1.87 -5.43 3.44
CA SER A 88 -3.07 -4.87 4.12
C SER A 88 -2.88 -3.52 4.81
N ASP A 89 -1.67 -3.17 5.21
CA ASP A 89 -1.36 -2.01 6.07
C ASP A 89 -0.65 -0.89 5.28
N ALA A 90 -1.07 -0.70 4.03
CA ALA A 90 -0.68 0.45 3.23
C ALA A 90 -1.28 1.74 3.83
N MET A 91 -0.41 2.71 4.06
CA MET A 91 -0.76 4.01 4.65
C MET A 91 0.23 5.06 4.18
N ARG A 92 -0.11 6.33 4.39
CA ARG A 92 0.75 7.46 4.06
C ARG A 92 1.51 7.87 5.32
N ILE A 93 2.82 7.64 5.33
CA ILE A 93 3.72 7.93 6.44
C ILE A 93 4.65 9.06 6.04
N ASN A 94 4.58 10.20 6.74
CA ASN A 94 5.32 11.42 6.42
C ASN A 94 5.16 11.82 4.94
N GLY A 95 3.92 11.77 4.43
CA GLY A 95 3.57 12.13 3.07
C GLY A 95 3.89 11.08 1.99
N ARG A 96 4.45 9.92 2.35
CA ARG A 96 4.79 8.85 1.39
C ARG A 96 4.00 7.58 1.66
N ASN A 97 3.49 6.95 0.61
CA ASN A 97 2.82 5.65 0.74
C ASN A 97 3.86 4.57 1.08
N ARG A 98 3.63 3.86 2.19
CA ARG A 98 4.51 2.80 2.71
C ARG A 98 3.64 1.75 3.43
N LEU A 99 4.21 0.58 3.69
CA LEU A 99 3.59 -0.39 4.60
C LEU A 99 3.96 -0.06 6.05
N GLY A 100 2.97 0.09 6.92
CA GLY A 100 3.20 0.39 8.34
C GLY A 100 4.12 -0.62 9.03
N CYS A 101 4.02 -1.89 8.65
CA CYS A 101 4.87 -2.97 9.13
C CYS A 101 6.28 -2.99 8.53
N LYS A 102 6.63 -2.15 7.54
CA LYS A 102 7.99 -2.12 6.97
C LYS A 102 8.83 -0.96 7.45
N VAL A 103 8.20 0.16 7.80
CA VAL A 103 8.92 1.39 8.16
C VAL A 103 9.40 1.32 9.59
N LEU A 104 10.72 1.32 9.78
CA LEU A 104 11.33 1.35 11.11
C LEU A 104 11.37 2.80 11.62
N VAL A 105 11.20 2.97 12.92
CA VAL A 105 11.28 4.27 13.59
C VAL A 105 12.63 4.93 13.31
N LYS A 106 13.74 4.17 13.42
CA LYS A 106 15.09 4.69 13.14
C LYS A 106 15.30 5.23 11.72
N ASP A 107 14.48 4.83 10.75
CA ASP A 107 14.63 5.26 9.36
C ASP A 107 13.97 6.63 9.10
N ILE A 108 13.12 7.10 10.02
CA ILE A 108 12.30 8.31 9.84
C ILE A 108 12.35 9.26 11.04
N VAL A 109 12.86 8.81 12.18
CA VAL A 109 13.07 9.58 13.41
C VAL A 109 14.56 9.78 13.65
N THR A 110 14.92 10.99 14.06
CA THR A 110 16.28 11.38 14.46
C THR A 110 16.21 12.27 15.69
N ASP A 111 17.34 12.58 16.33
CA ASP A 111 17.40 13.50 17.48
C ASP A 111 16.76 14.87 17.23
N LYS A 112 16.68 15.30 15.96
CA LYS A 112 16.09 16.58 15.54
C LYS A 112 14.66 16.45 14.99
N LYS A 113 14.18 15.23 14.75
CA LYS A 113 12.88 14.97 14.12
C LYS A 113 12.22 13.78 14.78
N THR A 114 11.34 14.05 15.75
CA THR A 114 10.61 13.06 16.55
C THR A 114 9.12 12.99 16.22
N GLU A 115 8.69 13.73 15.19
CA GLU A 115 7.30 13.74 14.72
C GLU A 115 7.09 12.79 13.54
N ILE A 116 6.02 12.00 13.63
CA ILE A 116 5.57 11.06 12.62
C ILE A 116 4.13 11.41 12.27
N THR A 117 3.83 11.58 10.98
CA THR A 117 2.45 11.76 10.50
C THR A 117 1.99 10.50 9.77
N VAL A 118 0.83 9.97 10.16
CA VAL A 118 0.19 8.78 9.59
C VAL A 118 -1.21 9.14 9.11
N GLU A 119 -1.46 8.88 7.83
CA GLU A 119 -2.70 9.23 7.15
C GLU A 119 -3.15 8.05 6.27
N PRO A 120 -4.44 7.92 5.93
CA PRO A 120 -4.89 6.95 4.95
C PRO A 120 -4.24 7.21 3.57
N ILE A 121 -4.14 6.16 2.76
CA ILE A 121 -3.74 6.27 1.36
C ILE A 121 -4.76 7.12 0.57
N LYS A 122 -4.29 7.88 -0.43
CA LYS A 122 -5.13 8.83 -1.19
C LYS A 122 -5.80 8.20 -2.41
N GLY A 123 -6.90 8.81 -2.87
CA GLY A 123 -7.60 8.40 -4.10
C GLY A 123 -8.57 7.24 -3.90
N LEU A 124 -8.78 6.81 -2.66
CA LEU A 124 -9.82 5.85 -2.30
C LEU A 124 -10.72 6.47 -1.22
N PRO A 125 -12.03 6.16 -1.19
CA PRO A 125 -12.96 6.69 -0.19
C PRO A 125 -12.50 6.34 1.23
N LEU A 126 -12.54 7.32 2.13
CA LEU A 126 -12.20 7.13 3.54
C LEU A 126 -13.41 6.53 4.29
N GLU A 127 -13.20 5.40 4.95
CA GLU A 127 -14.25 4.72 5.73
C GLU A 127 -14.16 5.09 7.22
N LYS A 128 -13.01 4.87 7.83
CA LYS A 128 -12.76 5.15 9.25
C LYS A 128 -11.26 5.20 9.53
N ASP A 129 -10.79 6.27 10.17
CA ASP A 129 -9.38 6.46 10.55
C ASP A 129 -8.39 6.20 9.40
N LEU A 130 -7.71 5.04 9.42
CA LEU A 130 -6.72 4.63 8.41
C LEU A 130 -7.27 3.55 7.45
N ILE A 131 -8.58 3.28 7.48
CA ILE A 131 -9.26 2.35 6.58
C ILE A 131 -9.88 3.14 5.43
N VAL A 132 -9.56 2.73 4.21
CA VAL A 132 -10.22 3.17 2.99
C VAL A 132 -11.03 2.04 2.36
N ASP A 133 -12.03 2.39 1.56
CA ASP A 133 -12.70 1.45 0.69
C ASP A 133 -11.75 1.02 -0.44
N MET A 134 -11.54 -0.28 -0.56
CA MET A 134 -10.62 -0.87 -1.55
C MET A 134 -11.36 -1.40 -2.77
N GLU A 135 -12.70 -1.32 -2.80
CA GLU A 135 -13.49 -1.88 -3.89
C GLU A 135 -13.13 -1.25 -5.25
N PRO A 136 -12.99 0.08 -5.39
CA PRO A 136 -12.58 0.68 -6.67
C PRO A 136 -11.22 0.15 -7.18
N PHE A 137 -10.29 -0.12 -6.26
CA PHE A 137 -9.00 -0.72 -6.59
C PHE A 137 -9.14 -2.17 -7.09
N PHE A 138 -9.98 -2.97 -6.44
CA PHE A 138 -10.19 -4.37 -6.84
C PHE A 138 -11.05 -4.52 -8.09
N GLU A 139 -11.99 -3.61 -8.34
CA GLU A 139 -12.73 -3.53 -9.60
C GLU A 139 -11.77 -3.32 -10.78
N ALA A 140 -10.87 -2.35 -10.69
CA ALA A 140 -9.85 -2.12 -11.72
C ALA A 140 -8.91 -3.33 -11.89
N PHE A 141 -8.55 -4.01 -10.80
CA PHE A 141 -7.76 -5.26 -10.86
C PHE A 141 -8.51 -6.39 -11.58
N ARG A 142 -9.81 -6.58 -11.31
CA ARG A 142 -10.60 -7.63 -11.97
C ARG A 142 -10.90 -7.32 -13.43
N ALA A 143 -11.06 -6.03 -13.77
CA ALA A 143 -11.34 -5.57 -15.13
C ALA A 143 -10.26 -6.01 -16.14
N VAL A 144 -9.00 -6.16 -15.70
CA VAL A 144 -7.90 -6.60 -16.58
C VAL A 144 -7.75 -8.12 -16.72
N LYS A 145 -8.74 -8.90 -16.24
CA LYS A 145 -8.76 -10.37 -16.31
C LYS A 145 -7.47 -11.03 -15.78
N PRO A 146 -7.16 -10.89 -14.48
CA PRO A 146 -5.87 -11.28 -13.90
C PRO A 146 -5.79 -12.79 -13.58
N TYR A 147 -6.15 -13.63 -14.55
CA TYR A 147 -6.11 -15.09 -14.47
C TYR A 147 -5.68 -15.65 -15.82
N MET A 148 -5.10 -16.85 -15.85
CA MET A 148 -4.62 -17.47 -17.10
C MET A 148 -5.81 -17.87 -17.98
N ILE A 149 -5.77 -17.49 -19.25
CA ILE A 149 -6.79 -17.85 -20.25
C ILE A 149 -6.13 -18.70 -21.33
N THR A 150 -6.68 -19.89 -21.55
CA THR A 150 -6.26 -20.82 -22.61
C THR A 150 -7.49 -21.34 -23.36
N HIS A 151 -7.26 -21.81 -24.58
CA HIS A 151 -8.25 -22.39 -25.46
C HIS A 151 -7.84 -23.83 -25.81
N GLY A 152 -8.84 -24.70 -26.00
CA GLY A 152 -8.63 -26.11 -26.31
C GLY A 152 -8.51 -26.99 -25.07
N ASN A 153 -7.94 -28.17 -25.25
CA ASN A 153 -7.83 -29.16 -24.18
C ASN A 153 -6.65 -28.84 -23.25
N GLU A 154 -6.84 -29.06 -21.96
CA GLU A 154 -5.75 -29.00 -20.99
C GLU A 154 -4.67 -30.05 -21.32
N PRO A 155 -3.38 -29.71 -21.17
CA PRO A 155 -2.30 -30.66 -21.38
C PRO A 155 -2.36 -31.79 -20.35
N SER A 156 -1.88 -32.98 -20.71
CA SER A 156 -1.81 -34.14 -19.82
C SER A 156 -0.76 -34.02 -18.71
N ARG A 157 0.05 -32.96 -18.74
CA ARG A 157 1.11 -32.59 -17.79
C ARG A 157 1.23 -31.06 -17.72
N GLU A 158 2.20 -30.54 -16.99
CA GLU A 158 2.42 -29.09 -16.89
C GLU A 158 2.65 -28.40 -18.25
N TRP A 159 2.24 -27.13 -18.34
CA TRP A 159 2.56 -26.26 -19.47
C TRP A 159 4.07 -26.01 -19.52
N ILE A 160 4.69 -26.33 -20.65
CA ILE A 160 6.13 -26.11 -20.86
C ILE A 160 6.38 -24.61 -21.08
N GLN A 161 7.34 -24.05 -20.35
CA GLN A 161 7.77 -22.66 -20.48
C GLN A 161 9.29 -22.59 -20.33
N SER A 162 9.96 -21.81 -21.20
CA SER A 162 11.41 -21.61 -21.08
C SER A 162 11.75 -20.66 -19.93
N GLN A 163 12.98 -20.72 -19.42
CA GLN A 163 13.43 -19.77 -18.39
C GLN A 163 13.35 -18.32 -18.89
N ALA A 164 13.71 -18.07 -20.16
CA ALA A 164 13.65 -16.74 -20.76
C ALA A 164 12.22 -16.19 -20.82
N ASP A 165 11.24 -17.03 -21.17
CA ASP A 165 9.83 -16.61 -21.17
C ASP A 165 9.32 -16.35 -19.75
N ARG A 166 9.72 -17.18 -18.78
CA ARG A 166 9.36 -16.99 -17.37
C ARG A 166 9.95 -15.70 -16.80
N ASP A 167 11.19 -15.36 -17.17
CA ASP A 167 11.88 -14.15 -16.70
C ASP A 167 11.23 -12.87 -17.24
N ARG A 168 10.56 -12.94 -18.41
CA ARG A 168 9.90 -11.79 -19.07
C ARG A 168 8.88 -11.07 -18.19
N PHE A 169 8.17 -11.80 -17.33
CA PHE A 169 7.13 -11.25 -16.46
C PHE A 169 7.43 -11.43 -14.96
N ASP A 170 8.62 -11.92 -14.59
CA ASP A 170 8.97 -12.27 -13.21
C ASP A 170 8.75 -11.13 -12.22
N ASP A 171 9.25 -9.94 -12.56
CA ASP A 171 9.18 -8.81 -11.65
C ASP A 171 7.73 -8.44 -11.28
N THR A 172 6.83 -8.48 -12.26
CA THR A 172 5.42 -8.17 -12.07
C THR A 172 4.64 -9.22 -11.26
N THR A 173 5.17 -10.45 -11.12
CA THR A 173 4.55 -11.48 -10.25
C THR A 173 4.65 -11.15 -8.76
N LYS A 174 5.56 -10.24 -8.37
CA LYS A 174 5.83 -9.90 -6.96
C LYS A 174 4.76 -8.99 -6.36
N CYS A 175 3.77 -8.56 -7.14
CA CYS A 175 2.72 -7.65 -6.69
C CYS A 175 1.91 -8.27 -5.54
N ILE A 176 1.75 -7.52 -4.45
CA ILE A 176 0.99 -7.94 -3.26
C ILE A 176 -0.34 -7.21 -3.11
N LEU A 177 -0.79 -6.51 -4.16
CA LEU A 177 -2.08 -5.79 -4.21
C LEU A 177 -2.30 -4.80 -3.05
N CYS A 178 -1.24 -4.19 -2.54
CA CYS A 178 -1.30 -3.22 -1.43
C CYS A 178 -1.82 -1.82 -1.80
N ALA A 179 -2.10 -1.55 -3.09
CA ALA A 179 -2.48 -0.25 -3.63
C ALA A 179 -1.50 0.93 -3.41
N CYS A 180 -0.34 0.78 -2.75
CA CYS A 180 0.62 1.88 -2.54
C CYS A 180 0.98 2.64 -3.83
N CYS A 181 1.19 1.92 -4.93
CA CYS A 181 1.55 2.50 -6.22
C CYS A 181 0.39 3.21 -6.91
N THR A 182 -0.82 2.67 -6.82
CA THR A 182 -2.02 3.29 -7.41
C THR A 182 -2.38 4.56 -6.67
N THR A 183 -2.41 4.49 -5.35
CA THR A 183 -2.76 5.62 -4.46
C THR A 183 -1.63 6.63 -4.28
N SER A 184 -0.46 6.44 -4.90
CA SER A 184 0.61 7.45 -5.00
C SER A 184 0.58 8.22 -6.34
N CYS A 185 -0.26 7.78 -7.28
CA CYS A 185 -0.33 8.33 -8.63
C CYS A 185 -1.23 9.57 -8.65
N PRO A 186 -0.71 10.76 -9.00
CA PRO A 186 -1.54 11.98 -9.05
C PRO A 186 -2.63 11.93 -10.12
N VAL A 187 -2.39 11.20 -11.22
CA VAL A 187 -3.40 10.96 -12.27
C VAL A 187 -4.59 10.20 -11.70
N TYR A 188 -4.34 9.20 -10.84
CA TYR A 188 -5.40 8.42 -10.19
C TYR A 188 -6.22 9.26 -9.19
N TRP A 189 -5.64 10.30 -8.61
CA TRP A 189 -6.37 11.19 -7.70
C TRP A 189 -7.26 12.20 -8.42
N SER A 190 -6.92 12.52 -9.67
CA SER A 190 -7.50 13.65 -10.40
C SER A 190 -8.49 13.23 -11.47
N GLU A 191 -8.45 11.96 -11.88
CA GLU A 191 -9.24 11.44 -12.99
C GLU A 191 -9.98 10.18 -12.53
N ASP A 192 -11.31 10.25 -12.48
CA ASP A 192 -12.18 9.25 -11.84
C ASP A 192 -12.16 7.86 -12.51
N ALA A 193 -11.49 7.69 -13.66
CA ALA A 193 -11.56 6.47 -14.45
C ALA A 193 -10.21 5.80 -14.77
N TYR A 194 -9.06 6.37 -14.38
CA TYR A 194 -7.78 5.74 -14.69
C TYR A 194 -7.63 4.37 -14.00
N VAL A 195 -7.41 3.31 -14.79
CA VAL A 195 -7.31 1.90 -14.30
C VAL A 195 -6.22 1.70 -13.22
N GLY A 196 -5.19 2.54 -13.24
CA GLY A 196 -4.19 2.59 -12.19
C GLY A 196 -2.97 1.65 -12.40
N PRO A 197 -1.81 2.01 -11.83
CA PRO A 197 -0.56 1.27 -11.95
C PRO A 197 -0.62 -0.21 -11.56
N ALA A 198 -1.29 -0.57 -10.46
CA ALA A 198 -1.31 -1.95 -10.00
C ALA A 198 -2.08 -2.88 -10.95
N ALA A 199 -3.20 -2.42 -11.51
CA ALA A 199 -3.97 -3.17 -12.49
C ALA A 199 -3.13 -3.41 -13.76
N ILE A 200 -2.42 -2.38 -14.25
CA ILE A 200 -1.53 -2.52 -15.41
C ILE A 200 -0.39 -3.50 -15.13
N VAL A 201 0.21 -3.49 -13.93
CA VAL A 201 1.24 -4.48 -13.54
C VAL A 201 0.69 -5.90 -13.57
N ASN A 202 -0.52 -6.11 -13.05
CA ASN A 202 -1.13 -7.44 -13.04
C ASN A 202 -1.59 -7.88 -14.44
N ALA A 203 -1.98 -6.95 -15.31
CA ALA A 203 -2.24 -7.22 -16.71
C ALA A 203 -0.95 -7.58 -17.46
N HIS A 204 0.12 -6.81 -17.26
CA HIS A 204 1.46 -7.08 -17.81
C HIS A 204 1.91 -8.51 -17.50
N ARG A 205 1.71 -8.96 -16.25
CA ARG A 205 2.03 -10.33 -15.82
C ARG A 205 1.38 -11.42 -16.68
N PHE A 206 0.22 -11.17 -17.29
CA PHE A 206 -0.45 -12.13 -18.18
C PHE A 206 -0.20 -11.85 -19.66
N ILE A 207 -0.11 -10.57 -20.06
CA ILE A 207 0.19 -10.18 -21.45
C ILE A 207 1.50 -10.82 -21.93
N PHE A 208 2.51 -10.85 -21.06
CA PHE A 208 3.84 -11.37 -21.36
C PHE A 208 4.09 -12.82 -20.88
N ASP A 209 3.06 -13.54 -20.40
CA ASP A 209 3.19 -14.97 -20.06
C ASP A 209 2.95 -15.82 -21.32
N SER A 210 3.98 -16.54 -21.78
CA SER A 210 3.93 -17.32 -23.04
C SER A 210 2.87 -18.42 -23.08
N ARG A 211 2.28 -18.76 -21.92
CA ARG A 211 1.23 -19.78 -21.81
C ARG A 211 -0.18 -19.19 -21.92
N ASP A 212 -0.34 -17.88 -21.72
CA ASP A 212 -1.64 -17.20 -21.80
C ASP A 212 -1.98 -16.87 -23.26
N GLN A 213 -3.25 -17.04 -23.63
CA GLN A 213 -3.75 -16.87 -24.99
C GLN A 213 -4.71 -15.67 -25.15
N ALA A 214 -4.86 -14.85 -24.11
CA ALA A 214 -5.72 -13.66 -24.11
C ALA A 214 -4.94 -12.35 -23.94
N SER A 215 -3.66 -12.32 -24.35
CA SER A 215 -2.85 -11.10 -24.31
C SER A 215 -3.47 -9.96 -25.13
N GLN A 216 -4.01 -10.26 -26.30
CA GLN A 216 -4.64 -9.27 -27.18
C GLN A 216 -5.89 -8.67 -26.54
N GLU A 217 -6.74 -9.49 -25.90
CA GLU A 217 -7.92 -9.01 -25.18
C GLU A 217 -7.55 -8.04 -24.05
N ARG A 218 -6.49 -8.36 -23.27
CA ARG A 218 -6.02 -7.46 -22.20
C ARG A 218 -5.40 -6.18 -22.75
N LEU A 219 -4.68 -6.26 -23.86
CA LEU A 219 -4.17 -5.08 -24.55
C LEU A 219 -5.31 -4.18 -25.01
N GLU A 220 -6.39 -4.75 -25.56
CA GLU A 220 -7.58 -3.98 -25.95
C GLU A 220 -8.24 -3.28 -24.75
N ILE A 221 -8.43 -3.98 -23.63
CA ILE A 221 -8.92 -3.39 -22.37
C ILE A 221 -8.04 -2.21 -21.94
N LEU A 222 -6.72 -2.34 -22.01
CA LEU A 222 -5.78 -1.29 -21.62
C LEU A 222 -5.57 -0.19 -22.67
N SER A 223 -6.08 -0.38 -23.87
CA SER A 223 -5.94 0.59 -24.97
C SER A 223 -6.95 1.73 -24.92
N ASP A 224 -7.98 1.62 -24.07
CA ASP A 224 -8.97 2.67 -23.81
C ASP A 224 -8.29 3.98 -23.35
N ALA A 225 -8.98 5.10 -23.56
CA ALA A 225 -8.59 6.42 -23.06
C ALA A 225 -8.27 6.39 -21.56
N GLU A 226 -9.02 5.60 -20.79
CA GLU A 226 -8.84 5.43 -19.35
C GLU A 226 -7.82 4.35 -18.95
N GLY A 227 -7.24 3.68 -19.94
CA GLY A 227 -6.22 2.66 -19.77
C GLY A 227 -4.80 3.24 -19.65
N VAL A 228 -3.85 2.63 -20.35
CA VAL A 228 -2.42 2.90 -20.15
C VAL A 228 -1.99 4.33 -20.55
N TRP A 229 -2.75 4.98 -21.44
CA TRP A 229 -2.38 6.26 -22.05
C TRP A 229 -2.39 7.45 -21.09
N ARG A 230 -3.18 7.36 -20.02
CA ARG A 230 -3.28 8.38 -18.97
C ARG A 230 -1.99 8.52 -18.14
N CYS A 231 -1.14 7.48 -18.12
CA CYS A 231 0.12 7.54 -17.40
C CYS A 231 1.03 8.66 -17.93
N ARG A 232 1.34 9.63 -17.06
CA ARG A 232 2.22 10.79 -17.29
C ARG A 232 3.68 10.56 -16.87
N THR A 233 4.09 9.32 -16.65
CA THR A 233 5.49 8.95 -16.38
C THR A 233 6.08 9.69 -15.15
N THR A 234 5.30 9.78 -14.07
CA THR A 234 5.66 10.52 -12.84
C THR A 234 6.57 9.72 -11.89
N PHE A 235 6.71 8.40 -12.06
CA PHE A 235 7.53 7.49 -11.23
C PHE A 235 7.12 7.31 -9.75
N ASN A 236 6.18 8.07 -9.20
CA ASN A 236 5.65 7.86 -7.84
C ASN A 236 5.24 6.41 -7.54
N CYS A 237 4.75 5.67 -8.55
CA CYS A 237 4.32 4.29 -8.41
C CYS A 237 5.49 3.32 -8.21
N THR A 238 6.62 3.57 -8.88
CA THR A 238 7.87 2.80 -8.69
C THR A 238 8.45 3.09 -7.30
N ASP A 239 8.54 4.37 -6.92
CA ASP A 239 9.10 4.79 -5.62
C ASP A 239 8.28 4.28 -4.43
N ALA A 240 6.95 4.20 -4.58
CA ALA A 240 6.05 3.73 -3.53
C ALA A 240 5.99 2.20 -3.41
N CYS A 241 6.49 1.44 -4.39
CA CYS A 241 6.32 -0.01 -4.42
C CYS A 241 7.15 -0.69 -3.32
N PRO A 242 6.53 -1.32 -2.30
CA PRO A 242 7.26 -1.92 -1.18
C PRO A 242 8.00 -3.22 -1.57
N ARG A 243 7.74 -3.73 -2.79
CA ARG A 243 8.33 -4.93 -3.38
C ARG A 243 9.41 -4.63 -4.41
N GLY A 244 9.68 -3.36 -4.70
CA GLY A 244 10.72 -2.96 -5.66
C GLY A 244 10.39 -3.27 -7.12
N ILE A 245 9.12 -3.48 -7.45
CA ILE A 245 8.69 -3.70 -8.84
C ILE A 245 8.94 -2.43 -9.65
N GLU A 246 9.49 -2.58 -10.85
CA GLU A 246 9.71 -1.47 -11.78
C GLU A 246 8.39 -1.05 -12.46
N VAL A 247 7.43 -0.52 -11.67
CA VAL A 247 6.04 -0.28 -12.10
C VAL A 247 5.95 0.58 -13.37
N THR A 248 6.71 1.68 -13.42
CA THR A 248 6.71 2.58 -14.60
C THR A 248 7.25 1.88 -15.85
N LYS A 249 8.23 0.98 -15.70
CA LYS A 249 8.77 0.18 -16.80
C LYS A 249 7.73 -0.82 -17.31
N ALA A 250 7.04 -1.54 -16.43
CA ALA A 250 5.95 -2.44 -16.82
C ALA A 250 4.85 -1.69 -17.62
N ILE A 251 4.46 -0.49 -17.17
CA ILE A 251 3.51 0.36 -17.90
C ILE A 251 4.07 0.74 -19.29
N GLN A 252 5.36 1.08 -19.39
CA GLN A 252 6.00 1.42 -20.65
C GLN A 252 6.11 0.22 -21.60
N GLU A 253 6.37 -0.98 -21.10
CA GLU A 253 6.38 -2.22 -21.89
C GLU A 253 4.99 -2.50 -22.49
N VAL A 254 3.92 -2.34 -21.71
CA VAL A 254 2.54 -2.44 -22.22
C VAL A 254 2.25 -1.37 -23.29
N LYS A 255 2.64 -0.11 -23.07
CA LYS A 255 2.50 0.95 -24.10
C LYS A 255 3.19 0.56 -25.40
N ARG A 256 4.41 0.04 -25.33
CA ARG A 256 5.17 -0.41 -26.51
C ARG A 256 4.49 -1.58 -27.20
N ALA A 257 3.97 -2.55 -26.45
CA ALA A 257 3.22 -3.67 -27.03
C ALA A 257 1.98 -3.20 -27.80
N LEU A 258 1.27 -2.17 -27.30
CA LEU A 258 0.16 -1.54 -28.01
C LEU A 258 0.59 -0.80 -29.28
N MET A 259 1.68 -0.03 -29.21
CA MET A 259 2.17 0.76 -30.35
C MET A 259 2.68 -0.11 -31.50
N PHE A 260 3.44 -1.16 -31.18
CA PHE A 260 4.11 -2.00 -32.18
C PHE A 260 3.35 -3.30 -32.49
N ARG A 261 2.29 -3.61 -31.74
CA ARG A 261 1.54 -4.89 -31.83
C ARG A 261 2.46 -6.11 -31.75
N ARG A 262 3.45 -6.06 -30.84
CA ARG A 262 4.45 -7.11 -30.60
C ARG A 262 4.69 -7.27 -29.10
N ILE A 263 4.76 -8.51 -28.63
CA ILE A 263 4.98 -8.91 -27.23
C ILE A 263 6.38 -9.51 -27.10
#